data_AF-A0A963ZPP2-F1
#
_entry.id   AF-A0A963ZPP2-F1
#
_cell.length_a   1.000
_cell.length_b   1.000
_cell.length_c   1.000
_cell.angle_alpha   90.00
_cell.angle_beta   90.00
_cell.angle_gamma   90.00
#
_symmetry.space_group_name_H-M   'P 1'
#
loop_
_entity.id
_entity.type
_entity.pdbx_description
1 polymer ?
#
loop_
_entity_poly.entity_id
_entity_poly.type
_entity_poly.pdbx_seq_one_letter_code
_entity_poly.pdbx_strand_id
1 'polypeptide(L)'
;MKKIFYYFFFCLTLSNLLIAKEKADIIVAKDGSGNFNSIQSAIESIKENNQEHKIIYVKNGLYNEKLFIHNSNISIVGENRDSTIIRFAELRSNWIEKNSDSFGSATINIDSNTYNITFANLTIHNNYGSIHGENGHQFAILGLGTKVYLLDCNVIADGGDTVSLWDQEDGMYYHNNCYFEGWVDYVCPRGWCYITDSKFYGHNLTASLWHKGIGDKDQKFVIRYSYFDGIPGFPLGRHHSDAQFYLLDCIFSENMADVPIFWPVSKNAQIWEWGQRHYYYNNHRLGGDYKWFEDNLEDAEGNPEPSEITAAWTFSGMWNPEKEMPSVLPYVYLPKPRNGSYDITLETILNWIPSRNAESFNIYFWKSKFPQALENGEKLKDGPSAVGEPIFIKNQTEKYFNPETLEKNSTYYWRIDEIVDGAAVEGPLWHFTTKE
;
A
#
# COMPACT_ATOMS: atom_id res chain seq x y z
N MET A 1 71.78 -10.66 24.40
CA MET A 1 70.46 -10.07 24.08
C MET A 1 70.11 -10.40 22.62
N LYS A 2 69.31 -11.44 22.38
CA LYS A 2 68.82 -11.80 21.04
C LYS A 2 67.38 -11.27 20.90
N LYS A 3 67.12 -10.42 19.91
CA LYS A 3 65.77 -9.93 19.58
C LYS A 3 65.11 -10.92 18.61
N ILE A 4 63.95 -11.45 19.00
CA ILE A 4 63.08 -12.29 18.17
C ILE A 4 62.01 -11.35 17.59
N PHE A 5 61.90 -11.29 16.27
CA PHE A 5 60.81 -10.62 15.55
C PHE A 5 59.70 -11.65 15.28
N TYR A 6 58.50 -11.42 15.81
CA TYR A 6 57.29 -12.15 15.41
C TYR A 6 56.64 -11.42 14.24
N TYR A 7 56.57 -12.07 13.07
CA TYR A 7 55.71 -11.64 11.97
C TYR A 7 54.30 -12.20 12.22
N PHE A 8 53.33 -11.31 12.41
CA PHE A 8 51.91 -11.67 12.48
C PHE A 8 51.36 -11.71 11.04
N PHE A 9 51.05 -12.90 10.55
CA PHE A 9 50.44 -13.10 9.24
C PHE A 9 48.92 -12.90 9.40
N PHE A 10 48.41 -11.75 8.94
CA PHE A 10 46.97 -11.46 8.95
C PHE A 10 46.34 -12.13 7.73
N CYS A 11 45.74 -13.30 7.92
CA CYS A 11 44.94 -13.97 6.89
C CYS A 11 43.60 -13.22 6.72
N LEU A 12 43.52 -12.37 5.70
CA LEU A 12 42.27 -11.80 5.20
C LEU A 12 41.47 -12.93 4.52
N THR A 13 40.50 -13.50 5.25
CA THR A 13 39.46 -14.32 4.64
C THR A 13 38.48 -13.37 3.95
N LEU A 14 38.53 -13.29 2.61
CA LEU A 14 37.41 -12.77 1.83
C LEU A 14 36.23 -13.74 2.02
N SER A 15 35.30 -13.38 2.90
CA SER A 15 33.96 -13.95 2.86
C SER A 15 33.28 -13.42 1.60
N ASN A 16 33.19 -14.23 0.56
CA ASN A 16 32.19 -14.03 -0.48
C ASN A 16 30.83 -14.25 0.19
N LEU A 17 30.22 -13.17 0.68
CA LEU A 17 28.78 -13.14 0.86
C LEU A 17 28.21 -13.41 -0.53
N LEU A 18 27.60 -14.58 -0.74
CA LEU A 18 26.67 -14.76 -1.84
C LEU A 18 25.57 -13.73 -1.59
N ILE A 19 25.67 -12.59 -2.25
CA ILE A 19 24.54 -11.70 -2.44
C ILE A 19 23.54 -12.54 -3.23
N ALA A 20 22.35 -12.70 -2.66
CA ALA A 20 21.23 -13.37 -3.31
C ALA A 20 21.11 -12.87 -4.76
N LYS A 21 20.86 -13.77 -5.72
CA LYS A 21 20.73 -13.35 -7.12
C LYS A 21 19.43 -12.56 -7.26
N GLU A 22 19.55 -11.24 -7.16
CA GLU A 22 18.41 -10.32 -7.25
C GLU A 22 17.67 -10.54 -8.58
N LYS A 23 16.41 -11.01 -8.53
CA LYS A 23 15.55 -11.19 -9.70
C LYS A 23 14.96 -9.84 -10.11
N ALA A 24 15.80 -9.03 -10.74
CA ALA A 24 15.42 -7.76 -11.36
C ALA A 24 15.96 -7.68 -12.80
N ASP A 25 15.24 -6.96 -13.67
CA ASP A 25 15.69 -6.68 -15.04
C ASP A 25 16.73 -5.56 -15.05
N ILE A 26 16.55 -4.56 -14.18
CA ILE A 26 17.40 -3.37 -14.08
C ILE A 26 17.67 -3.06 -12.61
N ILE A 27 18.93 -2.81 -12.27
CA ILE A 27 19.37 -2.36 -10.95
C ILE A 27 19.82 -0.90 -11.03
N VAL A 28 19.28 -0.06 -10.15
CA VAL A 28 19.69 1.34 -9.98
C VAL A 28 20.41 1.48 -8.65
N ALA A 29 21.64 2.00 -8.69
CA ALA A 29 22.43 2.24 -7.48
C ALA A 29 23.29 3.49 -7.62
N LYS A 30 23.16 4.44 -6.67
CA LYS A 30 23.91 5.71 -6.71
C LYS A 30 25.42 5.54 -6.61
N ASP A 31 25.89 4.46 -6.02
CA ASP A 31 27.31 4.12 -5.86
C ASP A 31 27.95 3.54 -7.14
N GLY A 32 27.17 3.37 -8.22
CA GLY A 32 27.64 2.80 -9.48
C GLY A 32 27.68 1.27 -9.51
N SER A 33 27.18 0.59 -8.48
CA SER A 33 27.12 -0.89 -8.42
C SER A 33 25.94 -1.50 -9.21
N GLY A 34 25.07 -0.66 -9.79
CA GLY A 34 23.92 -1.06 -10.61
C GLY A 34 24.14 -0.84 -12.11
N ASN A 35 23.13 -1.12 -12.91
CA ASN A 35 23.10 -0.81 -14.35
C ASN A 35 23.02 0.72 -14.60
N PHE A 36 22.30 1.43 -13.73
CA PHE A 36 22.16 2.89 -13.76
C PHE A 36 22.42 3.49 -12.38
N ASN A 37 22.72 4.79 -12.35
CA ASN A 37 22.85 5.59 -11.12
C ASN A 37 21.68 6.56 -10.89
N SER A 38 20.74 6.62 -11.83
CA SER A 38 19.49 7.40 -11.80
C SER A 38 18.31 6.49 -12.13
N ILE A 39 17.19 6.76 -11.48
CA ILE A 39 15.93 6.04 -11.72
C ILE A 39 15.34 6.46 -13.08
N GLN A 40 15.37 7.75 -13.41
CA GLN A 40 14.85 8.25 -14.68
C GLN A 40 15.56 7.61 -15.88
N SER A 41 16.90 7.49 -15.86
CA SER A 41 17.64 6.81 -16.94
C SER A 41 17.29 5.32 -17.07
N ALA A 42 16.96 4.65 -15.97
CA ALA A 42 16.48 3.27 -16.02
C ALA A 42 15.11 3.16 -16.68
N ILE A 43 14.18 4.07 -16.34
CA ILE A 43 12.85 4.16 -16.98
C ILE A 43 13.00 4.39 -18.48
N GLU A 44 13.83 5.34 -18.89
CA GLU A 44 14.07 5.70 -20.31
C GLU A 44 14.75 4.58 -21.11
N SER A 45 15.40 3.62 -20.45
CA SER A 45 15.97 2.44 -21.12
C SER A 45 14.91 1.43 -21.58
N ILE A 46 13.69 1.53 -21.05
CA ILE A 46 12.55 0.68 -21.41
C ILE A 46 11.69 1.41 -22.45
N LYS A 47 11.34 0.72 -23.53
CA LYS A 47 10.48 1.25 -24.60
C LYS A 47 9.10 1.66 -24.06
N GLU A 48 8.52 2.74 -24.57
CA GLU A 48 7.18 3.20 -24.18
C GLU A 48 6.10 2.13 -24.37
N ASN A 49 6.12 1.42 -25.51
CA ASN A 49 5.16 0.36 -25.84
C ASN A 49 5.51 -1.02 -25.23
N ASN A 50 6.23 -1.04 -24.10
CA ASN A 50 6.67 -2.26 -23.43
C ASN A 50 5.48 -3.18 -23.06
N GLN A 51 5.56 -4.44 -23.52
CA GLN A 51 4.55 -5.48 -23.28
C GLN A 51 5.02 -6.51 -22.24
N GLU A 52 6.30 -6.52 -21.89
CA GLU A 52 6.86 -7.44 -20.91
C GLU A 52 6.92 -6.78 -19.54
N HIS A 53 6.58 -7.49 -18.47
CA HIS A 53 6.78 -6.94 -17.13
C HIS A 53 8.27 -6.74 -16.85
N LYS A 54 8.68 -5.53 -16.44
CA LYS A 54 10.07 -5.19 -16.08
C LYS A 54 10.17 -4.72 -14.63
N ILE A 55 11.12 -5.28 -13.89
CA ILE A 55 11.43 -4.87 -12.52
C ILE A 55 12.68 -3.99 -12.52
N ILE A 56 12.49 -2.73 -12.12
CA ILE A 56 13.56 -1.78 -11.80
C ILE A 56 13.77 -1.83 -10.28
N TYR A 57 14.85 -2.47 -9.85
CA TYR A 57 15.25 -2.54 -8.45
C TYR A 57 16.14 -1.36 -8.08
N VAL A 58 15.75 -0.59 -7.07
CA VAL A 58 16.41 0.65 -6.65
C VAL A 58 17.03 0.44 -5.28
N LYS A 59 18.37 0.43 -5.23
CA LYS A 59 19.12 0.29 -3.97
C LYS A 59 18.84 1.45 -3.01
N ASN A 60 19.22 1.26 -1.75
CA ASN A 60 19.12 2.30 -0.73
C ASN A 60 19.82 3.59 -1.17
N GLY A 61 19.18 4.72 -0.88
CA GLY A 61 19.69 6.04 -1.21
C GLY A 61 18.59 7.09 -1.34
N LEU A 62 19.01 8.34 -1.26
CA LEU A 62 18.18 9.50 -1.58
C LEU A 62 18.35 9.87 -3.05
N TYR A 63 17.32 9.65 -3.85
CA TYR A 63 17.22 9.97 -5.27
C TYR A 63 16.46 11.29 -5.43
N ASN A 64 17.19 12.38 -5.60
CA ASN A 64 16.60 13.71 -5.77
C ASN A 64 16.19 13.94 -7.23
N GLU A 65 15.20 13.17 -7.69
CA GLU A 65 14.77 13.05 -9.07
C GLU A 65 13.28 13.35 -9.22
N LYS A 66 12.92 14.06 -10.29
CA LYS A 66 11.55 14.12 -10.80
C LYS A 66 11.41 13.05 -11.88
N LEU A 67 10.45 12.15 -11.70
CA LEU A 67 10.26 11.02 -12.59
C LEU A 67 9.10 11.27 -13.57
N PHE A 68 9.31 10.85 -14.81
CA PHE A 68 8.33 10.86 -15.90
C PHE A 68 8.17 9.44 -16.43
N ILE A 69 6.98 8.88 -16.28
CA ILE A 69 6.66 7.50 -16.66
C ILE A 69 5.77 7.53 -17.91
N HIS A 70 6.35 7.13 -19.03
CA HIS A 70 5.68 6.98 -20.33
C HIS A 70 5.52 5.51 -20.75
N ASN A 71 6.08 4.57 -20.00
CA ASN A 71 6.04 3.15 -20.29
C ASN A 71 5.06 2.41 -19.37
N SER A 72 4.60 1.24 -19.84
CA SER A 72 3.68 0.36 -19.13
C SER A 72 4.38 -0.92 -18.68
N ASN A 73 3.71 -1.68 -17.80
CA ASN A 73 4.18 -2.97 -17.30
C ASN A 73 5.54 -2.88 -16.60
N ILE A 74 5.72 -1.88 -15.73
CA ILE A 74 6.96 -1.71 -14.96
C ILE A 74 6.69 -1.74 -13.45
N SER A 75 7.65 -2.26 -12.69
CA SER A 75 7.68 -2.15 -11.24
C SER A 75 8.96 -1.44 -10.80
N ILE A 76 8.82 -0.35 -10.05
CA ILE A 76 9.92 0.35 -9.40
C ILE A 76 9.91 -0.06 -7.94
N VAL A 77 10.92 -0.82 -7.53
CA VAL A 77 10.96 -1.52 -6.25
C VAL A 77 12.18 -1.07 -5.47
N GLY A 78 11.98 -0.52 -4.28
CA GLY A 78 13.09 -0.17 -3.40
C GLY A 78 13.68 -1.37 -2.68
N GLU A 79 14.94 -1.24 -2.29
CA GLU A 79 15.63 -2.16 -1.38
C GLU A 79 15.01 -2.12 0.02
N ASN A 80 14.65 -0.93 0.49
CA ASN A 80 14.00 -0.72 1.77
C ASN A 80 13.08 0.49 1.72
N ARG A 81 11.86 0.33 2.25
CA ARG A 81 10.84 1.38 2.32
C ARG A 81 11.34 2.72 2.84
N ASP A 82 12.09 2.72 3.94
CA ASP A 82 12.50 3.95 4.62
C ASP A 82 13.85 4.50 4.11
N SER A 83 14.65 3.68 3.42
CA SER A 83 16.00 4.04 2.99
C SER A 83 16.16 4.22 1.48
N THR A 84 15.22 3.74 0.67
CA THR A 84 15.10 4.08 -0.76
C THR A 84 14.09 5.20 -0.93
N ILE A 85 14.57 6.43 -1.08
CA ILE A 85 13.74 7.64 -1.05
C ILE A 85 13.84 8.36 -2.41
N ILE A 86 12.71 8.53 -3.08
CA ILE A 86 12.55 9.38 -4.26
C ILE A 86 11.97 10.70 -3.80
N ARG A 87 12.68 11.81 -4.04
CA ARG A 87 12.28 13.12 -3.53
C ARG A 87 12.48 14.23 -4.54
N PHE A 88 11.47 15.08 -4.70
CA PHE A 88 11.61 16.30 -5.48
C PHE A 88 10.61 17.35 -5.02
N ALA A 89 11.08 18.58 -4.80
CA ALA A 89 10.24 19.70 -4.41
C ALA A 89 9.63 20.37 -5.66
N GLU A 90 8.31 20.27 -5.81
CA GLU A 90 7.58 20.97 -6.86
C GLU A 90 6.20 21.39 -6.37
N LEU A 91 5.87 22.67 -6.52
CA LEU A 91 4.53 23.19 -6.27
C LEU A 91 3.79 23.27 -7.61
N ARG A 92 2.53 22.85 -7.65
CA ARG A 92 1.75 22.83 -8.90
C ARG A 92 1.74 24.19 -9.61
N SER A 93 1.54 25.28 -8.86
CA SER A 93 1.51 26.63 -9.43
C SER A 93 2.80 26.97 -10.17
N ASN A 94 3.96 26.63 -9.59
CA ASN A 94 5.26 26.89 -10.23
C ASN A 94 5.43 26.16 -11.55
N TRP A 95 4.88 24.94 -11.65
CA TRP A 95 4.91 24.16 -12.87
C TRP A 95 4.00 24.76 -13.95
N ILE A 96 2.74 25.04 -13.62
CA ILE A 96 1.74 25.52 -14.61
C ILE A 96 1.94 26.99 -15.02
N GLU A 97 2.72 27.77 -14.26
CA GLU A 97 3.18 29.10 -14.72
C GLU A 97 4.10 29.01 -15.93
N LYS A 98 4.79 27.87 -16.12
CA LYS A 98 5.82 27.66 -17.13
C LYS A 98 5.41 26.65 -18.21
N ASN A 99 4.36 25.87 -17.96
CA ASN A 99 3.92 24.77 -18.82
C ASN A 99 2.40 24.82 -19.03
N SER A 100 1.93 24.29 -20.16
CA SER A 100 0.51 24.32 -20.55
C SER A 100 -0.38 23.36 -19.77
N ASP A 101 0.20 22.37 -19.10
CA ASP A 101 -0.52 21.32 -18.39
C ASP A 101 0.15 21.02 -17.02
N SER A 102 -0.44 20.09 -16.27
CA SER A 102 0.05 19.70 -14.94
C SER A 102 1.00 18.49 -14.96
N PHE A 103 1.25 17.84 -16.10
CA PHE A 103 2.16 16.69 -16.17
C PHE A 103 3.60 17.18 -15.97
N GLY A 104 4.20 16.81 -14.84
CA GLY A 104 5.49 17.32 -14.37
C GLY A 104 5.40 18.14 -13.08
N SER A 105 4.20 18.38 -12.55
CA SER A 105 4.00 19.08 -11.28
C SER A 105 4.21 18.21 -10.02
N ALA A 106 4.57 16.94 -10.18
CA ALA A 106 4.81 16.00 -9.08
C ALA A 106 6.26 15.55 -8.97
N THR A 107 6.61 14.88 -7.86
CA THR A 107 7.83 14.06 -7.77
C THR A 107 7.78 12.90 -8.77
N ILE A 108 6.64 12.22 -8.91
CA ILE A 108 6.41 11.17 -9.91
C ILE A 108 5.21 11.53 -10.78
N ASN A 109 5.41 11.53 -12.10
CA ASN A 109 4.41 11.90 -13.09
C ASN A 109 4.12 10.71 -14.00
N ILE A 110 2.88 10.22 -13.99
CA ILE A 110 2.44 9.04 -14.75
C ILE A 110 1.57 9.49 -15.92
N ASP A 111 2.01 9.16 -17.13
CA ASP A 111 1.37 9.60 -18.37
C ASP A 111 0.05 8.85 -18.64
N SER A 112 -0.85 9.44 -19.42
CA SER A 112 -2.23 8.95 -19.59
C SER A 112 -2.34 7.62 -20.34
N ASN A 113 -1.37 7.31 -21.20
CA ASN A 113 -1.37 6.08 -22.00
C ASN A 113 -0.68 4.90 -21.30
N THR A 114 -0.49 4.98 -19.98
CA THR A 114 0.26 3.98 -19.21
C THR A 114 -0.65 3.09 -18.37
N TYR A 115 -0.25 1.84 -18.21
CA TYR A 115 -0.95 0.88 -17.37
C TYR A 115 -0.01 -0.12 -16.69
N ASN A 116 -0.50 -0.79 -15.64
CA ASN A 116 0.25 -1.79 -14.87
C ASN A 116 1.58 -1.25 -14.32
N ILE A 117 1.51 -0.16 -13.56
CA ILE A 117 2.68 0.45 -12.91
C ILE A 117 2.64 0.09 -11.44
N THR A 118 3.76 -0.39 -10.90
CA THR A 118 3.89 -0.70 -9.47
C THR A 118 5.01 0.11 -8.85
N PHE A 119 4.73 0.74 -7.70
CA PHE A 119 5.76 1.21 -6.77
C PHE A 119 5.71 0.34 -5.54
N ALA A 120 6.87 -0.14 -5.08
CA ALA A 120 6.93 -1.05 -3.95
C ALA A 120 8.13 -0.82 -3.03
N ASN A 121 7.94 -0.94 -1.71
CA ASN A 121 9.00 -0.93 -0.69
C ASN A 121 9.94 0.28 -0.82
N LEU A 122 9.37 1.49 -0.96
CA LEU A 122 10.11 2.74 -1.11
C LEU A 122 9.33 3.95 -0.54
N THR A 123 10.01 5.08 -0.42
CA THR A 123 9.41 6.37 -0.03
C THR A 123 9.37 7.32 -1.22
N ILE A 124 8.24 8.00 -1.42
CA ILE A 124 8.05 9.07 -2.40
C ILE A 124 7.69 10.34 -1.63
N HIS A 125 8.49 11.40 -1.78
CA HIS A 125 8.32 12.63 -1.01
C HIS A 125 8.37 13.88 -1.89
N ASN A 126 7.30 14.67 -1.86
CA ASN A 126 7.37 16.06 -2.32
C ASN A 126 7.63 16.98 -1.12
N ASN A 127 8.87 17.48 -1.00
CA ASN A 127 9.34 18.21 0.17
C ASN A 127 9.33 19.74 -0.01
N TYR A 128 8.48 20.27 -0.90
CA TYR A 128 8.44 21.70 -1.23
C TYR A 128 8.12 22.54 0.01
N GLY A 129 7.13 22.14 0.80
CA GLY A 129 6.75 22.81 2.05
C GLY A 129 7.88 22.91 3.08
N SER A 130 8.69 21.86 3.27
CA SER A 130 9.83 21.91 4.19
C SER A 130 10.92 22.87 3.75
N ILE A 131 11.10 23.06 2.44
CA ILE A 131 12.13 23.96 1.90
C ILE A 131 11.64 25.41 1.87
N HIS A 132 10.38 25.63 1.48
CA HIS A 132 9.86 26.94 1.12
C HIS A 132 8.81 27.50 2.10
N GLY A 133 8.29 26.69 3.01
CA GLY A 133 7.25 27.09 3.97
C GLY A 133 5.84 27.23 3.35
N GLU A 134 5.61 26.64 2.17
CA GLU A 134 4.33 26.69 1.47
C GLU A 134 3.71 25.29 1.34
N ASN A 135 2.51 25.11 1.89
CA ASN A 135 1.81 23.81 1.94
C ASN A 135 0.66 23.72 0.91
N GLY A 136 0.77 24.44 -0.21
CA GLY A 136 -0.19 24.37 -1.32
C GLY A 136 -0.17 23.02 -2.06
N HIS A 137 -0.84 22.91 -3.21
CA HIS A 137 -0.88 21.68 -4.02
C HIS A 137 0.52 21.28 -4.49
N GLN A 138 1.06 20.18 -3.95
CA GLN A 138 2.40 19.67 -4.23
C GLN A 138 2.35 18.14 -4.25
N PHE A 139 2.31 17.55 -5.43
CA PHE A 139 2.02 16.13 -5.59
C PHE A 139 3.28 15.30 -5.32
N ALA A 140 3.18 14.27 -4.49
CA ALA A 140 4.18 13.19 -4.49
C ALA A 140 4.00 12.35 -5.76
N ILE A 141 2.74 12.04 -6.09
CA ILE A 141 2.36 11.34 -7.32
C ILE A 141 1.21 12.10 -8.00
N LEU A 142 1.40 12.43 -9.27
CA LEU A 142 0.33 12.83 -10.17
C LEU A 142 0.29 11.82 -11.33
N GLY A 143 -0.88 11.27 -11.62
CA GLY A 143 -0.99 10.27 -12.67
C GLY A 143 -2.30 10.31 -13.45
N LEU A 144 -2.23 9.92 -14.71
CA LEU A 144 -3.39 9.73 -15.59
C LEU A 144 -3.47 8.30 -16.16
N GLY A 145 -2.55 7.41 -15.76
CA GLY A 145 -2.60 6.00 -16.15
C GLY A 145 -3.58 5.18 -15.29
N THR A 146 -3.75 3.90 -15.63
CA THR A 146 -4.63 2.95 -14.94
C THR A 146 -3.88 1.70 -14.43
N LYS A 147 -4.51 0.90 -13.57
CA LYS A 147 -3.91 -0.28 -12.91
C LYS A 147 -2.60 0.07 -12.20
N VAL A 148 -2.65 1.10 -11.34
CA VAL A 148 -1.50 1.56 -10.56
C VAL A 148 -1.50 0.91 -9.18
N TYR A 149 -0.38 0.29 -8.81
CA TYR A 149 -0.16 -0.34 -7.52
C TYR A 149 0.78 0.50 -6.64
N LEU A 150 0.42 0.69 -5.38
CA LEU A 150 1.32 1.15 -4.32
C LEU A 150 1.39 0.06 -3.24
N LEU A 151 2.55 -0.54 -3.04
CA LEU A 151 2.72 -1.70 -2.16
C LEU A 151 3.82 -1.44 -1.13
N ASP A 152 3.47 -1.33 0.15
CA ASP A 152 4.44 -1.00 1.19
C ASP A 152 5.23 0.30 0.91
N CYS A 153 4.51 1.37 0.54
CA CYS A 153 5.12 2.66 0.25
C CYS A 153 4.85 3.67 1.37
N ASN A 154 5.81 4.57 1.62
CA ASN A 154 5.51 5.87 2.21
C ASN A 154 5.27 6.86 1.07
N VAL A 155 4.12 7.54 1.05
CA VAL A 155 3.82 8.58 0.07
C VAL A 155 3.44 9.85 0.80
N ILE A 156 4.34 10.82 0.73
CA ILE A 156 4.36 11.99 1.61
C ILE A 156 4.45 13.24 0.75
N ALA A 157 3.68 14.27 1.08
CA ALA A 157 3.92 15.60 0.56
C ALA A 157 3.77 16.62 1.68
N ASP A 158 4.62 17.65 1.69
CA ASP A 158 4.56 18.72 2.68
C ASP A 158 3.41 19.71 2.42
N GLY A 159 2.39 19.30 1.65
CA GLY A 159 1.24 20.11 1.29
C GLY A 159 0.07 19.30 0.77
N GLY A 160 -0.80 19.95 0.00
CA GLY A 160 -2.02 19.35 -0.50
C GLY A 160 -1.80 18.39 -1.68
N ASP A 161 -2.76 17.49 -1.86
CA ASP A 161 -2.91 16.58 -2.99
C ASP A 161 -1.83 15.49 -3.13
N THR A 162 -1.23 15.02 -2.03
CA THR A 162 -0.12 14.05 -2.01
C THR A 162 -0.19 12.95 -3.10
N VAL A 163 -1.30 12.21 -3.19
CA VAL A 163 -1.56 11.18 -4.22
C VAL A 163 -2.75 11.57 -5.08
N SER A 164 -2.47 11.91 -6.33
CA SER A 164 -3.45 12.44 -7.29
C SER A 164 -3.47 11.62 -8.57
N LEU A 165 -4.16 10.48 -8.53
CA LEU A 165 -4.37 9.61 -9.69
C LEU A 165 -5.73 9.96 -10.32
N TRP A 166 -5.70 10.50 -11.52
CA TRP A 166 -6.70 11.44 -12.04
C TRP A 166 -7.37 11.03 -13.34
N ASP A 167 -7.18 9.78 -13.77
CA ASP A 167 -7.94 9.21 -14.87
C ASP A 167 -9.42 9.08 -14.44
N GLN A 168 -10.31 9.74 -15.17
CA GLN A 168 -11.74 9.78 -14.87
C GLN A 168 -12.53 8.72 -15.62
N GLU A 169 -11.94 8.09 -16.62
CA GLU A 169 -12.63 7.14 -17.50
C GLU A 169 -12.28 5.72 -17.09
N ASP A 170 -10.98 5.37 -17.12
CA ASP A 170 -10.52 3.99 -16.94
C ASP A 170 -9.67 3.78 -15.67
N GLY A 171 -9.50 4.82 -14.85
CA GLY A 171 -8.59 4.82 -13.70
C GLY A 171 -8.93 3.74 -12.66
N MET A 172 -8.02 2.80 -12.42
CA MET A 172 -8.13 1.77 -11.37
C MET A 172 -6.86 1.70 -10.53
N TYR A 173 -6.99 1.89 -9.21
CA TYR A 173 -5.85 2.04 -8.31
C TYR A 173 -5.93 1.12 -7.10
N TYR A 174 -4.88 0.34 -6.84
CA TYR A 174 -4.80 -0.57 -5.70
C TYR A 174 -3.64 -0.21 -4.79
N HIS A 175 -3.91 0.01 -3.51
CA HIS A 175 -2.88 0.37 -2.53
C HIS A 175 -2.95 -0.54 -1.31
N ASN A 176 -1.81 -1.12 -0.91
CA ASN A 176 -1.71 -2.01 0.24
C ASN A 176 -0.53 -1.65 1.13
N ASN A 177 -0.75 -1.70 2.45
CA ASN A 177 0.27 -1.47 3.48
C ASN A 177 1.03 -0.14 3.34
N CYS A 178 0.36 0.90 2.84
CA CYS A 178 0.97 2.19 2.58
C CYS A 178 0.82 3.14 3.76
N TYR A 179 1.67 4.15 3.81
CA TYR A 179 1.52 5.31 4.68
C TYR A 179 1.34 6.55 3.82
N PHE A 180 0.21 7.23 3.99
CA PHE A 180 -0.14 8.46 3.28
C PHE A 180 -0.10 9.63 4.25
N GLU A 181 0.68 10.65 3.92
CA GLU A 181 0.81 11.86 4.74
C GLU A 181 0.65 13.12 3.89
N GLY A 182 -0.14 14.08 4.37
CA GLY A 182 -0.32 15.32 3.64
C GLY A 182 -1.25 16.33 4.30
N TRP A 183 -1.57 17.38 3.55
CA TRP A 183 -2.44 18.46 4.00
C TRP A 183 -3.84 18.28 3.42
N VAL A 184 -4.22 19.06 2.40
CA VAL A 184 -5.60 19.06 1.89
C VAL A 184 -5.74 18.02 0.81
N ASP A 185 -6.82 17.24 0.86
CA ASP A 185 -7.17 16.27 -0.18
C ASP A 185 -6.00 15.32 -0.52
N TYR A 186 -5.24 14.87 0.48
CA TYR A 186 -3.95 14.20 0.23
C TYR A 186 -4.06 12.81 -0.39
N VAL A 187 -5.23 12.17 -0.34
CA VAL A 187 -5.55 11.03 -1.20
C VAL A 187 -6.76 11.40 -2.06
N CYS A 188 -6.51 11.58 -3.37
CA CYS A 188 -7.40 12.24 -4.31
C CYS A 188 -7.59 11.44 -5.62
N PRO A 189 -8.09 10.19 -5.57
CA PRO A 189 -8.33 9.40 -6.77
C PRO A 189 -9.54 9.88 -7.58
N ARG A 190 -9.47 9.69 -8.89
CA ARG A 190 -10.60 9.70 -9.83
C ARG A 190 -10.76 8.31 -10.43
N GLY A 191 -11.97 7.91 -10.82
CA GLY A 191 -12.20 6.51 -11.24
C GLY A 191 -12.41 5.58 -10.05
N TRP A 192 -11.78 4.41 -10.03
CA TRP A 192 -11.88 3.42 -8.97
C TRP A 192 -10.61 3.33 -8.14
N CYS A 193 -10.76 3.21 -6.82
CA CYS A 193 -9.63 3.02 -5.92
C CYS A 193 -9.98 2.07 -4.77
N TYR A 194 -9.08 1.13 -4.49
CA TYR A 194 -9.15 0.25 -3.33
C TYR A 194 -7.88 0.38 -2.51
N ILE A 195 -8.00 0.79 -1.25
CA ILE A 195 -6.90 0.90 -0.30
C ILE A 195 -7.15 -0.05 0.86
N THR A 196 -6.15 -0.82 1.27
CA THR A 196 -6.26 -1.68 2.45
C THR A 196 -4.99 -1.67 3.29
N ASP A 197 -5.14 -1.96 4.57
CA ASP A 197 -4.04 -2.16 5.52
C ASP A 197 -3.12 -0.94 5.64
N SER A 198 -3.64 0.26 5.39
CA SER A 198 -2.84 1.46 5.23
C SER A 198 -3.02 2.41 6.41
N LYS A 199 -2.09 3.34 6.54
CA LYS A 199 -2.07 4.37 7.57
C LYS A 199 -2.12 5.75 6.93
N PHE A 200 -2.81 6.65 7.59
CA PHE A 200 -3.11 7.99 7.08
C PHE A 200 -2.77 9.03 8.15
N TYR A 201 -2.09 10.11 7.77
CA TYR A 201 -1.79 11.22 8.67
C TYR A 201 -2.08 12.59 8.02
N GLY A 202 -3.04 13.33 8.59
CA GLY A 202 -3.44 14.66 8.10
C GLY A 202 -2.86 15.83 8.91
N HIS A 203 -2.33 16.83 8.22
CA HIS A 203 -1.73 18.05 8.79
C HIS A 203 -2.63 19.29 8.76
N ASN A 204 -3.91 19.16 8.39
CA ASN A 204 -4.82 20.30 8.31
C ASN A 204 -6.22 20.01 8.86
N LEU A 205 -7.06 21.05 8.82
CA LEU A 205 -8.44 21.04 9.29
C LEU A 205 -9.46 21.15 8.14
N THR A 206 -9.07 20.82 6.91
CA THR A 206 -9.91 20.99 5.71
C THR A 206 -10.54 19.68 5.25
N ALA A 207 -9.72 18.72 4.80
CA ALA A 207 -10.15 17.40 4.32
C ALA A 207 -8.93 16.52 4.08
N SER A 208 -9.02 15.25 4.47
CA SER A 208 -7.96 14.26 4.25
C SER A 208 -8.14 13.54 2.91
N LEU A 209 -9.35 13.04 2.66
CA LEU A 209 -9.72 12.32 1.44
C LEU A 209 -10.49 13.21 0.46
N TRP A 210 -10.27 12.99 -0.83
CA TRP A 210 -11.09 13.55 -1.90
C TRP A 210 -11.40 12.52 -2.97
N HIS A 211 -12.57 12.61 -3.60
CA HIS A 211 -12.92 11.73 -4.69
C HIS A 211 -13.79 12.41 -5.74
N LYS A 212 -13.66 11.92 -6.97
CA LYS A 212 -14.55 12.23 -8.10
C LYS A 212 -14.74 11.00 -8.95
N GLY A 213 -15.98 10.51 -8.97
CA GLY A 213 -16.44 9.40 -9.77
C GLY A 213 -17.61 9.81 -10.63
N ILE A 214 -17.37 10.65 -11.65
CA ILE A 214 -18.41 11.17 -12.57
C ILE A 214 -18.51 10.41 -13.88
N GLY A 215 -17.48 9.63 -14.23
CA GLY A 215 -17.44 8.92 -15.52
C GLY A 215 -18.40 7.74 -15.55
N ASP A 216 -18.62 7.13 -14.38
CA ASP A 216 -19.54 6.03 -14.18
C ASP A 216 -20.05 6.08 -12.73
N LYS A 217 -21.34 5.80 -12.52
CA LYS A 217 -21.95 5.67 -11.19
C LYS A 217 -21.20 4.61 -10.37
N ASP A 218 -20.66 3.59 -11.02
CA ASP A 218 -19.98 2.49 -10.35
C ASP A 218 -18.57 2.83 -9.87
N GLN A 219 -18.01 4.00 -10.20
CA GLN A 219 -16.70 4.47 -9.70
C GLN A 219 -16.72 4.59 -8.17
N LYS A 220 -15.98 3.70 -7.48
CA LYS A 220 -15.92 3.62 -6.02
C LYS A 220 -14.54 3.93 -5.49
N PHE A 221 -14.50 4.63 -4.36
CA PHE A 221 -13.33 4.74 -3.50
C PHE A 221 -13.55 3.95 -2.22
N VAL A 222 -12.89 2.80 -2.10
CA VAL A 222 -13.03 1.85 -1.00
C VAL A 222 -11.75 1.86 -0.17
N ILE A 223 -11.88 2.02 1.14
CA ILE A 223 -10.78 1.90 2.11
C ILE A 223 -11.16 0.88 3.17
N ARG A 224 -10.29 -0.11 3.39
CA ARG A 224 -10.49 -1.17 4.39
C ARG A 224 -9.34 -1.33 5.37
N TYR A 225 -9.63 -1.83 6.58
CA TYR A 225 -8.64 -2.28 7.56
C TYR A 225 -7.51 -1.26 7.82
N SER A 226 -7.85 0.03 7.77
CA SER A 226 -6.87 1.11 7.75
C SER A 226 -6.99 1.99 8.99
N TYR A 227 -5.91 2.69 9.32
CA TYR A 227 -5.84 3.56 10.49
C TYR A 227 -5.66 5.03 10.08
N PHE A 228 -6.52 5.90 10.59
CA PHE A 228 -6.48 7.34 10.35
C PHE A 228 -6.09 8.11 11.59
N ASP A 229 -5.14 9.03 11.43
CA ASP A 229 -4.73 9.98 12.46
C ASP A 229 -4.41 11.33 11.81
N GLY A 230 -4.08 12.30 12.64
CA GLY A 230 -3.71 13.63 12.20
C GLY A 230 -3.63 14.58 13.38
N ILE A 231 -3.49 15.86 13.06
CA ILE A 231 -3.57 16.91 14.07
C ILE A 231 -4.96 16.92 14.76
N PRO A 232 -5.08 17.42 15.99
CA PRO A 232 -6.37 17.54 16.67
C PRO A 232 -7.41 18.29 15.82
N GLY A 233 -8.54 17.64 15.54
CA GLY A 233 -9.60 18.14 14.68
C GLY A 233 -9.43 17.85 13.19
N PHE A 234 -8.57 16.91 12.78
CA PHE A 234 -8.45 16.55 11.37
C PHE A 234 -9.77 15.95 10.83
N PRO A 235 -10.29 16.41 9.68
CA PRO A 235 -11.52 15.89 9.09
C PRO A 235 -11.27 14.71 8.14
N LEU A 236 -12.29 13.89 7.90
CA LEU A 236 -12.19 12.71 7.05
C LEU A 236 -12.02 13.03 5.57
N GLY A 237 -12.96 13.75 4.96
CA GLY A 237 -12.89 13.96 3.52
C GLY A 237 -14.03 14.78 2.95
N ARG A 238 -13.93 15.05 1.65
CA ARG A 238 -14.94 15.81 0.91
C ARG A 238 -14.99 15.40 -0.55
N HIS A 239 -15.97 15.89 -1.29
CA HIS A 239 -16.02 15.78 -2.75
C HIS A 239 -16.68 17.03 -3.36
N HIS A 240 -16.37 17.34 -4.62
CA HIS A 240 -16.90 18.50 -5.37
C HIS A 240 -17.74 18.11 -6.59
N SER A 241 -17.85 16.81 -6.85
CA SER A 241 -18.63 16.18 -7.91
C SER A 241 -19.27 14.89 -7.37
N ASP A 242 -20.06 14.18 -8.17
CA ASP A 242 -20.47 12.82 -7.81
C ASP A 242 -19.27 11.97 -7.40
N ALA A 243 -19.44 11.27 -6.29
CA ALA A 243 -18.42 10.43 -5.67
C ALA A 243 -19.12 9.35 -4.86
N GLN A 244 -18.47 8.20 -4.71
CA GLN A 244 -18.95 7.09 -3.91
C GLN A 244 -17.82 6.57 -3.04
N PHE A 245 -18.02 6.61 -1.73
CA PHE A 245 -17.04 6.24 -0.72
C PHE A 245 -17.53 5.03 0.07
N TYR A 246 -16.62 4.12 0.36
CA TYR A 246 -16.83 2.99 1.26
C TYR A 246 -15.66 2.96 2.24
N LEU A 247 -15.94 3.10 3.54
CA LEU A 247 -14.96 2.94 4.60
C LEU A 247 -15.40 1.77 5.47
N LEU A 248 -14.61 0.70 5.49
CA LEU A 248 -14.96 -0.51 6.24
C LEU A 248 -13.82 -0.92 7.15
N ASP A 249 -14.15 -1.38 8.36
CA ASP A 249 -13.16 -1.93 9.29
C ASP A 249 -12.00 -0.95 9.58
N CYS A 250 -12.26 0.36 9.50
CA CYS A 250 -11.25 1.39 9.72
C CYS A 250 -11.25 1.85 11.17
N ILE A 251 -10.06 2.19 11.68
CA ILE A 251 -9.87 2.76 13.01
C ILE A 251 -9.43 4.21 12.86
N PHE A 252 -10.03 5.10 13.63
CA PHE A 252 -9.73 6.52 13.64
C PHE A 252 -9.20 6.93 15.01
N SER A 253 -8.20 7.80 15.06
CA SER A 253 -7.66 8.31 16.31
C SER A 253 -8.64 9.24 17.01
N GLU A 254 -8.40 9.53 18.30
CA GLU A 254 -9.21 10.48 19.07
C GLU A 254 -9.12 11.91 18.54
N ASN A 255 -8.12 12.20 17.69
CA ASN A 255 -7.93 13.52 17.07
C ASN A 255 -8.92 13.80 15.95
N MET A 256 -9.65 12.80 15.46
CA MET A 256 -10.60 12.97 14.36
C MET A 256 -11.71 13.97 14.72
N ALA A 257 -12.07 14.86 13.80
CA ALA A 257 -13.23 15.74 13.95
C ALA A 257 -14.56 15.00 13.75
N ASP A 258 -15.60 15.46 14.44
CA ASP A 258 -16.99 15.02 14.24
C ASP A 258 -17.59 15.66 12.96
N VAL A 259 -17.01 15.32 11.82
CA VAL A 259 -17.42 15.80 10.50
C VAL A 259 -17.37 14.62 9.53
N PRO A 260 -18.52 14.12 9.05
CA PRO A 260 -18.55 13.07 8.03
C PRO A 260 -17.95 13.57 6.72
N ILE A 261 -17.78 12.66 5.75
CA ILE A 261 -17.48 13.08 4.38
C ILE A 261 -18.56 14.05 3.92
N PHE A 262 -18.15 15.23 3.47
CA PHE A 262 -19.07 16.33 3.23
C PHE A 262 -18.90 16.97 1.87
N TRP A 263 -19.90 17.77 1.54
CA TRP A 263 -19.91 18.62 0.36
C TRP A 263 -19.60 20.07 0.75
N PRO A 264 -18.48 20.64 0.30
CA PRO A 264 -18.18 22.04 0.58
C PRO A 264 -19.04 22.94 -0.30
N VAL A 265 -19.59 24.01 0.29
CA VAL A 265 -20.20 25.08 -0.49
C VAL A 265 -19.09 25.83 -1.21
N SER A 266 -18.91 25.58 -2.52
CA SER A 266 -17.88 26.21 -3.33
C SER A 266 -18.39 26.56 -4.73
N LYS A 267 -17.72 27.49 -5.41
CA LYS A 267 -18.04 27.84 -6.81
C LYS A 267 -17.84 26.66 -7.79
N ASN A 268 -17.10 25.63 -7.37
CA ASN A 268 -16.75 24.48 -8.19
C ASN A 268 -17.66 23.27 -7.92
N ALA A 269 -18.61 23.40 -6.98
CA ALA A 269 -19.57 22.38 -6.63
C ALA A 269 -20.53 22.07 -7.80
N GLN A 270 -20.57 20.82 -8.27
CA GLN A 270 -21.46 20.35 -9.34
C GLN A 270 -22.79 19.80 -8.79
N ILE A 271 -23.86 19.84 -9.59
CA ILE A 271 -25.14 19.20 -9.22
C ILE A 271 -24.94 17.68 -9.23
N TRP A 272 -25.45 16.99 -8.21
CA TRP A 272 -25.35 15.53 -8.09
C TRP A 272 -26.33 14.84 -9.03
N GLU A 273 -25.84 13.89 -9.81
CA GLU A 273 -26.68 13.00 -10.60
C GLU A 273 -27.20 11.82 -9.77
N TRP A 274 -26.41 11.33 -8.79
CA TRP A 274 -26.69 10.06 -8.10
C TRP A 274 -26.88 10.18 -6.58
N GLY A 275 -26.90 11.39 -6.04
CA GLY A 275 -27.13 11.62 -4.61
C GLY A 275 -25.92 11.33 -3.72
N GLN A 276 -26.13 11.37 -2.39
CA GLN A 276 -25.08 11.04 -1.41
C GLN A 276 -24.81 9.54 -1.41
N ARG A 277 -23.54 9.14 -1.46
CA ARG A 277 -23.10 7.74 -1.53
C ARG A 277 -21.87 7.52 -0.67
N HIS A 278 -22.02 7.72 0.64
CA HIS A 278 -20.96 7.50 1.64
C HIS A 278 -21.40 6.35 2.54
N TYR A 279 -20.64 5.27 2.51
CA TYR A 279 -21.00 4.06 3.21
C TYR A 279 -19.93 3.67 4.23
N TYR A 280 -20.39 3.27 5.39
CA TYR A 280 -19.60 2.95 6.56
C TYR A 280 -19.98 1.54 7.03
N TYR A 281 -18.99 0.79 7.49
CA TYR A 281 -19.21 -0.51 8.13
C TYR A 281 -18.11 -0.79 9.15
N ASN A 282 -18.48 -1.13 10.38
CA ASN A 282 -17.56 -1.58 11.42
C ASN A 282 -16.37 -0.62 11.63
N ASN A 283 -16.65 0.69 11.56
CA ASN A 283 -15.66 1.73 11.79
C ASN A 283 -15.63 2.11 13.26
N HIS A 284 -14.44 2.32 13.81
CA HIS A 284 -14.28 2.65 15.22
C HIS A 284 -13.36 3.84 15.43
N ARG A 285 -13.72 4.72 16.35
CA ARG A 285 -12.89 5.84 16.78
C ARG A 285 -12.38 5.59 18.19
N LEU A 286 -11.08 5.78 18.39
CA LEU A 286 -10.49 5.81 19.71
C LEU A 286 -11.13 6.95 20.52
N GLY A 287 -11.70 6.62 21.68
CA GLY A 287 -12.44 7.57 22.50
C GLY A 287 -13.95 7.67 22.19
N GLY A 288 -14.49 6.73 21.40
CA GLY A 288 -15.92 6.59 21.15
C GLY A 288 -16.33 7.00 19.74
N ASP A 289 -17.26 6.22 19.18
CA ASP A 289 -17.73 6.36 17.80
C ASP A 289 -18.67 7.55 17.65
N TYR A 290 -18.57 8.25 16.52
CA TYR A 290 -19.54 9.27 16.14
C TYR A 290 -20.81 8.62 15.60
N LYS A 291 -21.94 9.33 15.69
CA LYS A 291 -23.22 8.79 15.20
C LYS A 291 -23.17 8.40 13.71
N TRP A 292 -22.46 9.17 12.90
CA TRP A 292 -22.38 8.93 11.47
C TRP A 292 -21.47 7.75 11.08
N PHE A 293 -20.83 7.08 12.04
CA PHE A 293 -20.14 5.79 11.82
C PHE A 293 -21.11 4.61 11.71
N GLU A 294 -22.40 4.79 12.06
CA GLU A 294 -23.42 3.76 11.97
C GLU A 294 -23.36 3.02 10.62
N ASP A 295 -23.36 1.69 10.68
CA ASP A 295 -23.35 0.82 9.51
C ASP A 295 -24.54 1.14 8.60
N ASN A 296 -24.29 1.34 7.31
CA ASN A 296 -25.32 1.72 6.34
C ASN A 296 -25.15 1.08 4.96
N LEU A 297 -24.47 -0.08 4.88
CA LEU A 297 -24.33 -0.81 3.61
C LEU A 297 -25.68 -1.23 3.00
N GLU A 298 -26.74 -1.33 3.81
CA GLU A 298 -28.10 -1.60 3.35
C GLU A 298 -28.70 -0.47 2.50
N ASP A 299 -28.18 0.75 2.60
CA ASP A 299 -28.55 1.89 1.76
C ASP A 299 -27.77 1.92 0.43
N ALA A 300 -26.68 1.14 0.34
CA ALA A 300 -25.86 1.08 -0.86
C ALA A 300 -26.55 0.28 -1.97
N GLU A 301 -26.35 0.69 -3.22
CA GLU A 301 -26.94 0.00 -4.35
C GLU A 301 -26.50 -1.47 -4.40
N GLY A 302 -27.49 -2.37 -4.38
CA GLY A 302 -27.27 -3.81 -4.36
C GLY A 302 -27.07 -4.41 -2.96
N ASN A 303 -27.05 -3.59 -1.91
CA ASN A 303 -26.93 -3.98 -0.50
C ASN A 303 -25.79 -4.99 -0.28
N PRO A 304 -24.55 -4.66 -0.69
CA PRO A 304 -23.44 -5.59 -0.66
C PRO A 304 -23.13 -6.02 0.77
N GLU A 305 -22.89 -7.31 0.96
CA GLU A 305 -22.38 -7.81 2.23
C GLU A 305 -20.92 -7.34 2.43
N PRO A 306 -20.46 -7.07 3.66
CA PRO A 306 -19.09 -6.62 3.93
C PRO A 306 -18.01 -7.54 3.35
N SER A 307 -18.28 -8.85 3.27
CA SER A 307 -17.37 -9.84 2.68
C SER A 307 -17.28 -9.77 1.15
N GLU A 308 -18.27 -9.18 0.48
CA GLU A 308 -18.30 -9.03 -0.99
C GLU A 308 -17.45 -7.84 -1.46
N ILE A 309 -17.28 -6.82 -0.60
CA ILE A 309 -16.52 -5.59 -0.87
C ILE A 309 -15.02 -5.89 -0.89
N THR A 310 -14.58 -6.48 -1.99
CA THR A 310 -13.19 -6.81 -2.32
C THR A 310 -12.64 -5.82 -3.34
N ALA A 311 -11.33 -5.88 -3.60
CA ALA A 311 -10.73 -5.13 -4.69
C ALA A 311 -11.41 -5.46 -6.05
N ALA A 312 -11.64 -6.74 -6.34
CA ALA A 312 -12.30 -7.15 -7.59
C ALA A 312 -13.72 -6.60 -7.71
N TRP A 313 -14.51 -6.61 -6.62
CA TRP A 313 -15.84 -5.99 -6.59
C TRP A 313 -15.76 -4.47 -6.79
N THR A 314 -14.77 -3.83 -6.16
CA THR A 314 -14.54 -2.39 -6.29
C THR A 314 -14.36 -2.01 -7.75
N PHE A 315 -13.58 -2.78 -8.50
CA PHE A 315 -13.33 -2.57 -9.93
C PHE A 315 -14.35 -3.25 -10.85
N SER A 316 -15.54 -3.58 -10.35
CA SER A 316 -16.65 -4.17 -11.13
C SER A 316 -16.25 -5.47 -11.86
N GLY A 317 -15.26 -6.21 -11.34
CA GLY A 317 -14.69 -7.40 -11.95
C GLY A 317 -13.75 -7.15 -13.14
N MET A 318 -13.53 -5.89 -13.55
CA MET A 318 -12.64 -5.52 -14.67
C MET A 318 -11.16 -5.77 -14.36
N TRP A 319 -10.82 -5.81 -13.07
CA TRP A 319 -9.46 -6.04 -12.60
C TRP A 319 -9.47 -6.72 -11.22
N ASN A 320 -8.68 -7.78 -11.06
CA ASN A 320 -8.46 -8.42 -9.77
C ASN A 320 -6.99 -8.30 -9.38
N PRO A 321 -6.57 -7.17 -8.75
CA PRO A 321 -5.17 -6.92 -8.44
C PRO A 321 -4.57 -8.00 -7.56
N GLU A 322 -5.31 -8.53 -6.58
CA GLU A 322 -4.80 -9.54 -5.65
C GLU A 322 -4.61 -10.93 -6.29
N LYS A 323 -5.14 -11.15 -7.48
CA LYS A 323 -4.90 -12.36 -8.29
C LYS A 323 -3.79 -12.14 -9.32
N GLU A 324 -3.66 -10.91 -9.84
CA GLU A 324 -2.78 -10.55 -10.95
C GLU A 324 -1.45 -9.91 -10.50
N MET A 325 -1.30 -9.55 -9.22
CA MET A 325 -0.16 -8.79 -8.72
C MET A 325 1.17 -9.48 -8.99
N PRO A 326 2.21 -8.74 -9.43
CA PRO A 326 3.54 -9.30 -9.57
C PRO A 326 4.19 -9.54 -8.20
N SER A 327 4.99 -10.60 -8.09
CA SER A 327 5.82 -10.86 -6.92
C SER A 327 7.04 -9.94 -6.93
N VAL A 328 6.91 -8.75 -6.31
CA VAL A 328 7.93 -7.68 -6.36
C VAL A 328 8.57 -7.36 -5.01
N LEU A 329 7.86 -7.56 -3.90
CA LEU A 329 8.39 -7.26 -2.58
C LEU A 329 9.51 -8.22 -2.16
N PRO A 330 10.42 -7.81 -1.26
CA PRO A 330 11.52 -8.67 -0.81
C PRO A 330 11.10 -9.72 0.24
N TYR A 331 9.82 -9.73 0.64
CA TYR A 331 9.26 -10.65 1.64
C TYR A 331 7.87 -11.09 1.22
N VAL A 332 7.41 -12.20 1.78
CA VAL A 332 6.05 -12.71 1.63
C VAL A 332 5.01 -11.74 2.21
N TYR A 333 3.90 -11.54 1.51
CA TYR A 333 2.89 -10.52 1.87
C TYR A 333 1.47 -10.90 1.41
N LEU A 334 0.50 -10.06 1.77
CA LEU A 334 -0.92 -10.21 1.44
C LEU A 334 -1.47 -11.63 1.71
N PRO A 335 -1.46 -12.08 2.98
CA PRO A 335 -2.05 -13.36 3.35
C PRO A 335 -3.55 -13.38 3.08
N LYS A 336 -4.06 -14.54 2.68
CA LYS A 336 -5.48 -14.87 2.65
C LYS A 336 -5.67 -16.15 3.46
N PRO A 337 -6.55 -16.21 4.49
CA PRO A 337 -7.27 -15.07 5.06
C PRO A 337 -6.35 -13.94 5.47
N ARG A 338 -6.87 -12.70 5.42
CA ARG A 338 -6.12 -11.53 5.85
C ARG A 338 -5.65 -11.75 7.29
N ASN A 339 -4.46 -11.27 7.61
CA ASN A 339 -3.96 -11.32 8.98
C ASN A 339 -4.94 -10.62 9.93
N GLY A 340 -5.38 -11.32 10.97
CA GLY A 340 -6.34 -10.84 11.94
C GLY A 340 -7.81 -11.04 11.57
N SER A 341 -8.12 -11.66 10.42
CA SER A 341 -9.53 -11.93 10.05
C SER A 341 -10.23 -12.86 11.04
N TYR A 342 -11.52 -12.63 11.22
CA TYR A 342 -12.44 -13.46 11.99
C TYR A 342 -13.58 -13.97 11.09
N ASP A 343 -14.42 -14.86 11.62
CA ASP A 343 -15.57 -15.46 10.92
C ASP A 343 -15.20 -16.21 9.62
N ILE A 344 -14.03 -16.85 9.64
CA ILE A 344 -13.51 -17.57 8.46
C ILE A 344 -14.16 -18.95 8.31
N THR A 345 -14.50 -19.33 7.07
CA THR A 345 -15.09 -20.64 6.76
C THR A 345 -14.13 -21.80 7.03
N LEU A 346 -14.66 -22.99 7.29
CA LEU A 346 -13.83 -24.16 7.65
C LEU A 346 -13.11 -24.76 6.43
N GLU A 347 -13.57 -24.42 5.22
CA GLU A 347 -13.01 -24.82 3.93
C GLU A 347 -11.94 -23.84 3.43
N THR A 348 -11.51 -22.90 4.28
CA THR A 348 -10.54 -21.87 3.90
C THR A 348 -9.23 -22.47 3.39
N ILE A 349 -8.76 -21.91 2.28
CA ILE A 349 -7.43 -22.19 1.73
C ILE A 349 -6.56 -20.98 2.03
N LEU A 350 -5.40 -21.24 2.66
CA LEU A 350 -4.42 -20.21 2.91
C LEU A 350 -3.73 -19.86 1.59
N ASN A 351 -3.58 -18.58 1.25
CA ASN A 351 -2.84 -18.12 0.07
C ASN A 351 -1.98 -16.91 0.44
N TRP A 352 -0.91 -16.67 -0.31
CA TRP A 352 -0.02 -15.53 -0.09
C TRP A 352 0.60 -15.08 -1.41
N ILE A 353 1.13 -13.85 -1.43
CA ILE A 353 2.00 -13.40 -2.51
C ILE A 353 3.44 -13.57 -2.06
N PRO A 354 4.26 -14.34 -2.79
CA PRO A 354 5.64 -14.58 -2.40
C PRO A 354 6.52 -13.36 -2.67
N SER A 355 7.68 -13.33 -2.02
CA SER A 355 8.74 -12.41 -2.39
C SER A 355 9.22 -12.68 -3.81
N ARG A 356 9.82 -11.66 -4.41
CA ARG A 356 10.37 -11.74 -5.77
C ARG A 356 11.40 -12.86 -5.96
N ASN A 357 12.15 -13.19 -4.90
CA ASN A 357 13.27 -14.15 -4.98
C ASN A 357 12.91 -15.56 -4.49
N ALA A 358 11.70 -15.77 -3.94
CA ALA A 358 11.29 -17.06 -3.40
C ALA A 358 11.38 -18.22 -4.41
N GLU A 359 11.81 -19.39 -3.92
CA GLU A 359 11.92 -20.65 -4.66
C GLU A 359 10.92 -21.70 -4.16
N SER A 360 10.73 -21.78 -2.85
CA SER A 360 9.76 -22.67 -2.19
C SER A 360 9.38 -22.12 -0.80
N PHE A 361 8.41 -22.76 -0.15
CA PHE A 361 7.74 -22.26 1.05
C PHE A 361 7.70 -23.33 2.13
N ASN A 362 8.38 -23.09 3.25
CA ASN A 362 8.21 -23.85 4.48
C ASN A 362 6.98 -23.34 5.21
N ILE A 363 5.95 -24.18 5.30
CA ILE A 363 4.67 -23.81 5.91
C ILE A 363 4.67 -24.21 7.38
N TYR A 364 4.36 -23.24 8.24
CA TYR A 364 4.07 -23.47 9.64
C TYR A 364 2.61 -23.16 9.91
N PHE A 365 1.91 -24.06 10.61
CA PHE A 365 0.49 -23.91 10.89
C PHE A 365 0.13 -24.59 12.22
N TRP A 366 -0.51 -23.86 13.12
CA TRP A 366 -0.93 -24.42 14.40
C TRP A 366 -2.18 -23.74 14.94
N LYS A 367 -2.96 -24.51 15.68
CA LYS A 367 -4.11 -24.00 16.44
C LYS A 367 -3.63 -23.39 17.75
N SER A 368 -4.24 -22.29 18.16
CA SER A 368 -4.06 -21.70 19.48
C SER A 368 -5.39 -21.52 20.19
N LYS A 369 -5.35 -21.31 21.51
CA LYS A 369 -6.53 -21.02 22.34
C LYS A 369 -6.91 -19.54 22.34
N PHE A 370 -6.34 -18.74 21.45
CA PHE A 370 -6.29 -17.27 21.54
C PHE A 370 -7.58 -16.47 21.14
N PRO A 371 -8.78 -17.08 20.99
CA PRO A 371 -10.02 -16.36 21.31
C PRO A 371 -10.55 -16.70 22.70
N GLN A 372 -10.42 -17.95 23.15
CA GLN A 372 -10.83 -18.39 24.50
C GLN A 372 -10.02 -17.70 25.61
N ALA A 373 -8.79 -17.26 25.32
CA ALA A 373 -7.98 -16.45 26.23
C ALA A 373 -8.59 -15.04 26.45
N LEU A 374 -9.22 -14.45 25.42
CA LEU A 374 -9.91 -13.17 25.52
C LEU A 374 -11.20 -13.29 26.34
N GLU A 375 -11.93 -14.43 26.27
CA GLU A 375 -13.07 -14.73 27.16
C GLU A 375 -12.67 -14.73 28.65
N ASN A 376 -11.40 -15.03 28.95
CA ASN A 376 -10.85 -15.00 30.32
C ASN A 376 -10.16 -13.68 30.70
N GLY A 377 -10.28 -12.63 29.87
CA GLY A 377 -9.78 -11.29 30.17
C GLY A 377 -8.26 -11.09 30.00
N GLU A 378 -7.57 -11.99 29.30
CA GLU A 378 -6.15 -11.81 28.98
C GLU A 378 -5.99 -10.75 27.88
N LYS A 379 -5.36 -9.61 28.18
CA LYS A 379 -5.18 -8.49 27.23
C LYS A 379 -3.99 -8.73 26.30
N LEU A 380 -4.13 -8.32 25.04
CA LEU A 380 -3.02 -8.05 24.14
C LEU A 380 -2.23 -6.83 24.64
N LYS A 381 -1.07 -7.07 25.23
CA LYS A 381 -0.01 -6.07 25.39
C LYS A 381 1.23 -6.60 24.68
N ASP A 382 1.56 -5.95 23.56
CA ASP A 382 2.87 -5.95 22.92
C ASP A 382 3.38 -7.28 22.30
N GLY A 383 3.30 -7.41 20.97
CA GLY A 383 4.20 -8.28 20.20
C GLY A 383 3.93 -9.80 20.21
N PRO A 384 4.78 -10.59 19.51
CA PRO A 384 4.48 -11.95 19.10
C PRO A 384 4.65 -12.91 20.28
N SER A 385 3.55 -13.42 20.78
CA SER A 385 3.50 -14.79 21.25
C SER A 385 2.12 -15.31 20.87
N ALA A 386 2.03 -15.86 19.66
CA ALA A 386 1.13 -16.98 19.49
C ALA A 386 1.46 -17.95 20.64
N VAL A 387 0.52 -18.20 21.54
CA VAL A 387 0.71 -19.21 22.57
C VAL A 387 0.89 -20.54 21.82
N GLY A 388 2.13 -21.05 21.74
CA GLY A 388 2.51 -22.29 21.06
C GLY A 388 3.71 -22.15 20.12
N GLU A 389 4.53 -23.21 20.01
CA GLU A 389 5.67 -23.29 19.09
C GLU A 389 5.19 -23.47 17.63
N PRO A 390 5.79 -22.81 16.63
CA PRO A 390 5.47 -23.02 15.21
C PRO A 390 5.61 -24.49 14.80
N ILE A 391 4.54 -25.10 14.30
CA ILE A 391 4.56 -26.48 13.81
C ILE A 391 4.87 -26.48 12.32
N PHE A 392 6.05 -26.97 11.94
CA PHE A 392 6.40 -27.20 10.54
C PHE A 392 5.51 -28.30 9.94
N ILE A 393 4.83 -27.99 8.85
CA ILE A 393 3.94 -28.91 8.15
C ILE A 393 4.68 -29.58 6.99
N LYS A 394 5.17 -28.77 6.04
CA LYS A 394 5.86 -29.23 4.82
C LYS A 394 6.53 -28.07 4.11
N ASN A 395 7.41 -28.42 3.16
CA ASN A 395 7.88 -27.51 2.11
C ASN A 395 7.09 -27.76 0.81
N GLN A 396 6.82 -26.69 0.04
CA GLN A 396 6.16 -26.79 -1.27
C GLN A 396 6.49 -25.60 -2.18
N THR A 397 6.13 -25.67 -3.46
CA THR A 397 6.31 -24.56 -4.42
C THR A 397 5.01 -23.83 -4.74
N GLU A 398 3.86 -24.41 -4.39
CA GLU A 398 2.58 -23.75 -4.54
C GLU A 398 2.42 -22.60 -3.54
N LYS A 399 1.69 -21.56 -3.95
CA LYS A 399 1.47 -20.33 -3.15
C LYS A 399 0.21 -20.41 -2.28
N TYR A 400 -0.23 -21.64 -1.98
CA TYR A 400 -1.45 -21.91 -1.22
C TYR A 400 -1.31 -23.16 -0.35
N PHE A 401 -1.98 -23.19 0.80
CA PHE A 401 -2.00 -24.34 1.69
C PHE A 401 -3.43 -24.64 2.14
N ASN A 402 -3.85 -25.90 1.98
CA ASN A 402 -5.12 -26.37 2.53
C ASN A 402 -4.85 -27.02 3.90
N PRO A 403 -5.37 -26.46 5.01
CA PRO A 403 -5.20 -27.04 6.35
C PRO A 403 -6.01 -28.32 6.61
N GLU A 404 -6.77 -28.82 5.62
CA GLU A 404 -7.62 -30.02 5.59
C GLU A 404 -8.80 -30.01 6.59
N THR A 405 -8.54 -29.74 7.86
CA THR A 405 -9.57 -29.72 8.91
C THR A 405 -9.37 -28.49 9.80
N LEU A 406 -10.40 -27.65 9.86
CA LEU A 406 -10.51 -26.53 10.77
C LEU A 406 -11.66 -26.76 11.74
N GLU A 407 -11.47 -26.39 13.00
CA GLU A 407 -12.50 -26.42 14.03
C GLU A 407 -13.22 -25.07 14.09
N LYS A 408 -14.50 -25.09 14.48
CA LYS A 408 -15.31 -23.89 14.72
C LYS A 408 -14.75 -23.07 15.89
N ASN A 409 -15.02 -21.76 15.89
CA ASN A 409 -14.65 -20.82 16.94
C ASN A 409 -13.19 -21.02 17.45
N SER A 410 -12.24 -21.08 16.52
CA SER A 410 -10.85 -21.42 16.80
C SER A 410 -9.89 -20.47 16.08
N THR A 411 -8.85 -20.00 16.77
CA THR A 411 -7.76 -19.24 16.12
C THR A 411 -6.66 -20.17 15.65
N TYR A 412 -6.25 -19.95 14.42
CA TYR A 412 -5.09 -20.56 13.81
C TYR A 412 -4.04 -19.51 13.53
N TYR A 413 -2.80 -19.89 13.79
CA TYR A 413 -1.61 -19.13 13.46
C TYR A 413 -0.85 -19.84 12.36
N TRP A 414 -0.22 -19.05 11.50
CA TRP A 414 0.52 -19.55 10.38
C TRP A 414 1.63 -18.61 9.96
N ARG A 415 2.67 -19.18 9.38
CA ARG A 415 3.86 -18.46 8.93
C ARG A 415 4.40 -19.17 7.69
N ILE A 416 4.92 -18.38 6.76
CA ILE A 416 5.56 -18.88 5.54
C ILE A 416 7.02 -18.46 5.57
N ASP A 417 7.93 -19.41 5.77
CA ASP A 417 9.36 -19.14 5.62
C ASP A 417 9.75 -19.46 4.17
N GLU A 418 10.28 -18.47 3.45
CA GLU A 418 10.62 -18.59 2.04
C GLU A 418 12.04 -19.13 1.88
N ILE A 419 12.24 -20.09 0.97
CA ILE A 419 13.56 -20.49 0.55
C ILE A 419 14.03 -19.53 -0.54
N VAL A 420 15.15 -18.84 -0.29
CA VAL A 420 15.80 -17.89 -1.21
C VAL A 420 17.26 -18.26 -1.30
N ASP A 421 17.75 -18.58 -2.50
CA ASP A 421 19.13 -19.03 -2.76
C ASP A 421 19.57 -20.17 -1.81
N GLY A 422 18.65 -21.11 -1.56
CA GLY A 422 18.88 -22.26 -0.67
C GLY A 422 18.86 -21.98 0.83
N ALA A 423 18.60 -20.75 1.27
CA ALA A 423 18.46 -20.39 2.69
C ALA A 423 16.99 -20.08 3.04
N ALA A 424 16.56 -20.46 4.24
CA ALA A 424 15.24 -20.10 4.75
C ALA A 424 15.25 -18.66 5.30
N VAL A 425 14.32 -17.84 4.81
CA VAL A 425 14.03 -16.50 5.30
C VAL A 425 12.70 -16.55 6.04
N GLU A 426 12.72 -16.21 7.33
CA GLU A 426 11.53 -16.25 8.17
C GLU A 426 10.50 -15.20 7.73
N GLY A 427 9.23 -15.61 7.60
CA GLY A 427 8.13 -14.72 7.25
C GLY A 427 7.42 -14.11 8.46
N PRO A 428 6.50 -13.15 8.23
CA PRO A 428 5.64 -12.60 9.28
C PRO A 428 4.69 -13.66 9.84
N LEU A 429 4.38 -13.54 11.13
CA LEU A 429 3.35 -14.32 11.79
C LEU A 429 1.96 -13.79 11.42
N TRP A 430 1.10 -14.67 10.92
CA TRP A 430 -0.29 -14.37 10.62
C TRP A 430 -1.25 -15.21 11.44
N HIS A 431 -2.47 -14.72 11.60
CA HIS A 431 -3.53 -15.46 12.26
C HIS A 431 -4.91 -15.17 11.67
N PHE A 432 -5.85 -16.07 11.91
CA PHE A 432 -7.28 -15.87 11.65
C PHE A 432 -8.12 -16.71 12.62
N THR A 433 -9.40 -16.36 12.75
CA THR A 433 -10.38 -17.07 13.58
C THR A 433 -11.53 -17.60 12.72
N THR A 434 -11.86 -18.88 12.91
CA THR A 434 -12.97 -19.54 12.21
C THR A 434 -14.32 -19.15 12.78
N LYS A 435 -15.35 -19.20 11.93
CA LYS A 435 -16.75 -18.98 12.33
C LYS A 435 -17.24 -19.99 13.36
N GLU A 436 -18.27 -19.60 14.10
CA GLU A 436 -18.97 -20.46 15.07
C GLU A 436 -19.62 -21.70 14.47
#